data_AF-A0A5J6SS92-F1
#
_entry.id   AF-A0A5J6SS92-F1
#
_cell.length_a   1.000
_cell.length_b   1.000
_cell.length_c   1.000
_cell.angle_alpha   90.00
_cell.angle_beta   90.00
_cell.angle_gamma   90.00
#
_symmetry.space_group_name_H-M   'P 1'
#
loop_
_entity.id
_entity.type
_entity.pdbx_description
1 polymer ?
#
loop_
_entity_poly.entity_id
_entity_poly.type
_entity_poly.pdbx_seq_one_letter_code
_entity_poly.pdbx_strand_id
1 'polypeptide(L)'
;MSWEVITRNNYPCKCGAGTYTYISEMDDWSRTRVKYILDCNQCKEKYFFNEGFFTSKEVVKISTRFQQEIDKYVEELNEYIGVTYYNFWLMMFSACKTKKDYWNELKHIKKELGIYPQSLGTFYKDVNRYENIEIYLLELFKHYSKYKTGDHFLFDRLMKLMDISDKKIDEIETRISKVDLEMKEELKNCDSLV
;
A
#
# COMPACT_ATOMS: atom_id res chain seq x y z
N MET A 1 -18.34 -30.33 -3.04
CA MET A 1 -17.07 -30.42 -2.30
C MET A 1 -17.34 -29.98 -0.87
N SER A 2 -17.34 -30.93 0.06
CA SER A 2 -17.59 -30.69 1.49
C SER A 2 -16.28 -30.39 2.21
N TRP A 3 -16.35 -29.55 3.24
CA TRP A 3 -15.26 -29.32 4.18
C TRP A 3 -15.53 -30.17 5.42
N GLU A 4 -14.57 -31.01 5.81
CA GLU A 4 -14.68 -31.87 6.99
C GLU A 4 -13.98 -31.22 8.18
N VAL A 5 -14.64 -31.20 9.34
CA VAL A 5 -14.07 -30.64 10.57
C VAL A 5 -13.07 -31.65 11.16
N ILE A 6 -11.77 -31.31 11.11
CA ILE A 6 -10.71 -32.11 11.72
C ILE A 6 -10.61 -31.85 13.22
N THR A 7 -10.74 -30.58 13.63
CA THR A 7 -10.57 -30.21 15.03
C THR A 7 -11.53 -29.10 15.40
N ARG A 8 -12.17 -29.27 16.55
CA ARG A 8 -13.03 -28.25 17.16
C ARG A 8 -12.69 -28.12 18.64
N ASN A 9 -12.06 -27.01 19.01
CA ASN A 9 -11.64 -26.75 20.38
C ASN A 9 -12.28 -25.47 20.90
N ASN A 10 -12.70 -25.50 22.16
CA ASN A 10 -13.20 -24.32 22.87
C ASN A 10 -12.12 -23.81 23.83
N TYR A 11 -11.81 -22.54 23.72
CA TYR A 11 -10.82 -21.86 24.56
C TYR A 11 -11.47 -20.76 25.37
N PRO A 12 -10.98 -20.46 26.59
CA PRO A 12 -11.46 -19.33 27.37
C PRO A 12 -11.18 -18.01 26.65
N CYS A 13 -12.14 -17.09 26.70
CA CYS A 13 -11.97 -15.74 26.17
C CYS A 13 -11.02 -14.92 27.06
N LYS A 14 -10.34 -13.92 26.49
CA LYS A 14 -9.40 -13.04 27.21
C LYS A 14 -10.01 -12.38 28.45
N CYS A 15 -11.32 -12.09 28.44
CA CYS A 15 -12.02 -11.49 29.58
C CYS A 15 -12.46 -12.49 30.66
N GLY A 16 -12.33 -13.81 30.43
CA GLY A 16 -12.83 -14.85 31.33
C GLY A 16 -14.36 -15.05 31.36
N ALA A 17 -15.15 -14.14 30.77
CA ALA A 17 -16.62 -14.16 30.78
C ALA A 17 -17.25 -14.96 29.63
N GLY A 18 -16.49 -15.82 28.94
CA GLY A 18 -16.99 -16.63 27.83
C GLY A 18 -15.89 -17.43 27.15
N THR A 19 -16.18 -17.94 25.96
CA THR A 19 -15.25 -18.78 25.18
C THR A 19 -15.12 -18.30 23.73
N TYR A 20 -14.11 -18.80 23.04
CA TYR A 20 -14.06 -18.79 21.57
C TYR A 20 -13.83 -20.22 21.06
N THR A 21 -14.45 -20.54 19.93
CA THR A 21 -14.34 -21.83 19.25
C THR A 21 -13.33 -21.72 18.11
N TYR A 22 -12.30 -22.57 18.13
CA TYR A 22 -11.41 -22.83 17.01
C TYR A 22 -11.94 -24.01 16.21
N ILE A 23 -12.09 -23.86 14.90
CA ILE A 23 -12.53 -24.90 13.98
C ILE A 23 -11.51 -25.01 12.85
N SER A 24 -10.87 -26.18 12.73
CA SER A 24 -10.01 -26.54 11.61
C SER A 24 -10.77 -27.47 10.69
N GLU A 25 -10.84 -27.12 9.41
CA GLU A 25 -11.49 -27.91 8.38
C GLU A 25 -10.49 -28.31 7.30
N MET A 26 -10.72 -29.46 6.67
CA MET A 26 -9.95 -29.94 5.52
C MET A 26 -10.87 -30.48 4.44
N ASP A 27 -10.49 -30.33 3.18
CA ASP A 27 -11.20 -30.92 2.04
C ASP A 27 -10.53 -32.22 1.56
N ASP A 28 -11.17 -32.90 0.61
CA ASP A 28 -10.67 -34.13 -0.01
C ASP A 28 -9.30 -33.97 -0.70
N TRP A 29 -8.85 -32.72 -0.90
CA TRP A 29 -7.60 -32.36 -1.56
C TRP A 29 -6.54 -31.88 -0.55
N SER A 30 -6.74 -32.17 0.73
CA SER A 30 -5.84 -31.80 1.84
C SER A 30 -5.61 -30.29 1.97
N ARG A 31 -6.50 -29.44 1.45
CA ARG A 31 -6.48 -28.00 1.73
C ARG A 31 -7.07 -27.80 3.11
N THR A 32 -6.46 -26.94 3.91
CA THR A 32 -6.95 -26.61 5.25
C THR A 32 -7.47 -25.18 5.30
N ARG A 33 -8.52 -24.97 6.10
CA ARG A 33 -8.94 -23.63 6.51
C ARG A 33 -9.28 -23.61 7.98
N VAL A 34 -9.04 -22.47 8.61
CA VAL A 34 -9.32 -22.26 10.02
C VAL A 34 -10.40 -21.20 10.15
N LYS A 35 -11.37 -21.47 11.01
CA LYS A 35 -12.42 -20.54 11.39
C LYS A 35 -12.42 -20.36 12.90
N TYR A 36 -12.59 -19.12 13.31
CA TYR A 36 -12.73 -18.73 14.71
C TYR A 36 -14.14 -18.19 14.94
N ILE A 37 -14.79 -18.62 16.03
CA ILE A 37 -16.10 -18.11 16.44
C ILE A 37 -15.98 -17.58 17.86
N LEU A 38 -16.25 -16.29 18.06
CA LEU A 38 -16.23 -15.67 19.38
C LEU A 38 -17.63 -15.73 20.00
N ASP A 39 -17.78 -16.54 21.05
CA ASP A 39 -19.05 -16.78 21.76
C ASP A 39 -19.21 -15.92 23.03
N CYS A 40 -18.26 -15.01 23.30
CA CYS A 40 -18.33 -14.09 24.43
C CYS A 40 -19.06 -12.79 24.05
N ASN A 41 -20.25 -12.55 24.63
CA ASN A 41 -21.05 -11.35 24.36
C ASN A 41 -20.28 -10.03 24.66
N GLN A 42 -19.53 -9.98 25.76
CA GLN A 42 -18.78 -8.78 26.14
C GLN A 42 -17.65 -8.47 25.14
N CYS A 43 -16.89 -9.48 24.71
CA CYS A 43 -15.81 -9.28 23.76
C CYS A 43 -16.31 -9.12 22.33
N LYS A 44 -17.45 -9.69 21.97
CA LYS A 44 -18.06 -9.56 20.64
C LYS A 44 -18.51 -8.14 20.34
N GLU A 45 -18.86 -7.35 21.36
CA GLU A 45 -19.15 -5.92 21.21
C GLU A 45 -17.88 -5.11 20.99
N LYS A 46 -16.82 -5.37 21.78
CA LYS A 46 -15.60 -4.54 21.83
C LYS A 46 -14.52 -4.91 20.83
N TYR A 47 -14.47 -6.17 20.37
CA TYR A 47 -13.38 -6.70 19.56
C TYR A 47 -13.89 -7.39 18.29
N PHE A 48 -13.09 -7.31 17.23
CA PHE A 48 -13.07 -8.27 16.15
C PHE A 48 -12.10 -9.39 16.52
N PHE A 49 -12.49 -10.63 16.25
CA PHE A 49 -11.63 -11.80 16.46
C PHE A 49 -11.36 -12.44 15.10
N ASN A 50 -10.12 -12.33 14.63
CA ASN A 50 -9.69 -12.92 13.37
C ASN A 50 -8.31 -13.56 13.55
N GLU A 51 -8.11 -14.72 12.92
CA GLU A 51 -6.82 -15.44 12.94
C GLU A 51 -6.22 -15.67 14.34
N GLY A 52 -7.06 -15.75 15.38
CA GLY A 52 -6.61 -15.92 16.76
C GLY A 52 -6.23 -14.63 17.50
N PHE A 53 -6.37 -13.46 16.87
CA PHE A 53 -6.07 -12.15 17.47
C PHE A 53 -7.35 -11.36 17.76
N PHE A 54 -7.34 -10.64 18.89
CA PHE A 54 -8.38 -9.69 19.26
C PHE A 54 -7.97 -8.29 18.83
N THR A 55 -8.72 -7.70 17.89
CA THR A 55 -8.53 -6.32 17.44
C THR A 55 -9.66 -5.47 17.99
N SER A 56 -9.35 -4.39 18.72
CA SER A 56 -10.37 -3.48 19.24
C SER A 56 -11.16 -2.84 18.09
N LYS A 57 -12.49 -2.85 18.17
CA LYS A 57 -13.34 -2.18 17.16
C LYS A 57 -13.12 -0.67 17.15
N GLU A 58 -12.82 -0.09 18.31
CA GLU A 58 -12.53 1.34 18.40
C GLU A 58 -11.22 1.67 17.71
N VAL A 59 -10.18 0.84 17.88
CA VAL A 59 -8.91 0.96 17.14
C VAL A 59 -9.16 0.90 15.64
N VAL A 60 -9.93 -0.09 15.16
CA VAL A 60 -10.27 -0.21 13.73
C VAL A 60 -11.01 1.04 13.23
N LYS A 61 -11.96 1.56 14.01
CA LYS A 61 -12.73 2.75 13.66
C LYS A 61 -11.85 3.99 13.58
N ILE A 62 -10.96 4.20 14.54
CA ILE A 62 -10.00 5.32 14.57
C ILE A 62 -9.06 5.21 13.38
N SER A 63 -8.38 4.06 13.21
CA SER A 63 -7.46 3.84 12.09
C SER A 63 -8.16 4.03 10.74
N THR A 64 -9.39 3.55 10.58
CA THR A 64 -10.13 3.69 9.32
C THR A 64 -10.43 5.16 9.01
N ARG A 65 -10.87 5.94 10.00
CA ARG A 65 -11.16 7.36 9.83
C ARG A 65 -9.92 8.15 9.41
N PHE A 66 -8.81 7.96 10.12
CA PHE A 66 -7.55 8.63 9.79
C PHE A 66 -6.97 8.15 8.46
N GLN A 67 -7.06 6.86 8.16
CA GLN A 67 -6.59 6.32 6.88
C GLN A 67 -7.35 6.93 5.70
N GLN A 68 -8.68 7.10 5.80
CA GLN A 68 -9.46 7.79 4.77
C GLN A 68 -9.00 9.23 4.53
N GLU A 69 -8.63 9.94 5.60
CA GLU A 69 -8.11 11.30 5.49
C GLU A 69 -6.70 11.33 4.87
N ILE A 70 -5.82 10.42 5.28
CA ILE A 70 -4.49 10.24 4.67
C ILE A 70 -4.63 9.91 3.18
N ASP A 71 -5.49 8.96 2.83
CA ASP A 71 -5.72 8.52 1.45
C ASP A 71 -6.15 9.69 0.56
N LYS A 72 -7.01 10.58 1.08
CA LYS A 72 -7.41 11.79 0.36
C LYS A 72 -6.23 12.70 0.03
N TYR A 73 -5.32 12.95 0.98
CA TYR A 73 -4.14 13.78 0.73
C TYR A 73 -3.12 13.09 -0.18
N VAL A 74 -2.99 11.76 -0.08
CA VAL A 74 -2.14 10.96 -0.97
C VAL A 74 -2.69 11.00 -2.41
N GLU A 75 -4.00 10.91 -2.59
CA GLU A 75 -4.66 11.07 -3.90
C GLU A 75 -4.43 12.48 -4.45
N GLU A 76 -4.64 13.52 -3.65
CA GLU A 76 -4.36 14.92 -4.03
C GLU A 76 -2.90 15.12 -4.48
N LEU A 77 -1.94 14.56 -3.74
CA LEU A 77 -0.53 14.64 -4.09
C LEU A 77 -0.23 13.92 -5.41
N ASN A 78 -0.69 12.68 -5.56
CA ASN A 78 -0.44 11.89 -6.75
C ASN A 78 -1.07 12.53 -8.01
N GLU A 79 -2.27 13.08 -7.89
CA GLU A 79 -2.91 13.82 -8.97
C GLU A 79 -2.12 15.09 -9.32
N TYR A 80 -1.73 15.87 -8.31
CA TYR A 80 -0.95 17.09 -8.50
C TYR A 80 0.38 16.81 -9.24
N ILE A 81 1.10 15.78 -8.82
CA ILE A 81 2.36 15.35 -9.44
C ILE A 81 2.13 14.89 -10.88
N GLY A 82 1.09 14.09 -11.09
CA GLY A 82 0.66 13.60 -12.39
C GLY A 82 0.45 14.72 -13.40
N VAL A 83 -0.30 15.75 -13.01
CA VAL A 83 -0.65 16.88 -13.89
C VAL A 83 0.53 17.83 -14.09
N THR A 84 1.32 18.08 -13.03
CA THR A 84 2.34 19.14 -13.04
C THR A 84 3.64 18.68 -13.68
N TYR A 85 4.09 17.46 -13.39
CA TYR A 85 5.46 17.02 -13.68
C TYR A 85 5.58 15.97 -14.78
N TYR A 86 4.47 15.44 -15.30
CA TYR A 86 4.51 14.46 -16.39
C TYR A 86 5.20 15.01 -17.65
N ASN A 87 4.90 16.26 -18.04
CA ASN A 87 5.56 16.86 -19.20
C ASN A 87 7.07 17.05 -18.96
N PHE A 88 7.48 17.39 -17.73
CA PHE A 88 8.89 17.50 -17.37
C PHE A 88 9.59 16.13 -17.46
N TRP A 89 8.92 15.07 -17.01
CA TRP A 89 9.38 13.69 -17.21
C TRP A 89 9.59 13.34 -18.69
N LEU A 90 8.64 13.68 -19.57
CA LEU A 90 8.80 13.47 -21.01
C LEU A 90 9.95 14.28 -21.60
N MET A 91 10.16 15.51 -21.14
CA MET A 91 11.24 16.38 -21.62
C MET A 91 12.63 15.78 -21.39
N MET A 92 12.81 14.95 -20.34
CA MET A 92 14.05 14.20 -20.13
C MET A 92 14.41 13.27 -21.30
N PHE A 93 13.43 12.86 -22.09
CA PHE A 93 13.60 11.99 -23.25
C PHE A 93 13.55 12.75 -24.59
N SER A 94 13.48 14.07 -24.59
CA SER A 94 13.33 14.89 -25.82
C SER A 94 14.44 14.68 -26.87
N ALA A 95 15.64 14.29 -26.44
CA ALA A 95 16.76 13.97 -27.34
C ALA A 95 16.69 12.56 -27.95
N CYS A 96 15.80 11.69 -27.46
CA CYS A 96 15.69 10.30 -27.89
C CYS A 96 14.97 10.21 -29.24
N LYS A 97 15.61 9.57 -30.22
CA LYS A 97 15.05 9.40 -31.58
C LYS A 97 14.62 7.96 -31.86
N THR A 98 15.25 6.99 -31.20
CA THR A 98 15.00 5.57 -31.41
C THR A 98 14.62 4.88 -30.11
N LYS A 99 13.87 3.76 -30.18
CA LYS A 99 13.52 2.95 -29.00
C LYS A 99 14.75 2.54 -28.18
N LYS A 100 15.91 2.36 -28.82
CA LYS A 100 17.17 2.03 -28.14
C LYS A 100 17.69 3.21 -27.30
N ASP A 101 17.52 4.44 -27.77
CA ASP A 101 17.91 5.66 -27.04
C ASP A 101 17.08 5.78 -25.76
N TYR A 102 15.76 5.62 -25.87
CA TYR A 102 14.87 5.58 -24.70
C TYR A 102 15.27 4.50 -23.70
N TRP A 103 15.66 3.30 -24.17
CA TRP A 103 16.12 2.23 -23.28
C TRP A 103 17.42 2.60 -22.55
N ASN A 104 18.38 3.23 -23.24
CA ASN A 104 19.62 3.68 -22.62
C ASN A 104 19.35 4.72 -21.52
N GLU A 105 18.52 5.72 -21.81
CA GLU A 105 18.14 6.73 -20.80
C GLU A 105 17.38 6.12 -19.63
N LEU A 106 16.38 5.27 -19.90
CA LEU A 106 15.65 4.56 -18.84
C LEU A 106 16.56 3.67 -18.00
N LYS A 107 17.61 3.09 -18.58
CA LYS A 107 18.59 2.30 -17.83
C LYS A 107 19.36 3.17 -16.83
N HIS A 108 19.75 4.39 -17.22
CA HIS A 108 20.37 5.35 -16.32
C HIS A 108 19.41 5.76 -15.21
N ILE A 109 18.18 6.16 -15.57
CA ILE A 109 17.16 6.55 -14.60
C ILE A 109 16.85 5.43 -13.61
N LYS A 110 16.62 4.20 -14.08
CA LYS A 110 16.36 3.04 -13.21
C LYS A 110 17.49 2.82 -12.20
N LYS A 111 18.74 2.99 -12.61
CA LYS A 111 19.89 2.86 -11.72
C LYS A 111 19.86 3.91 -10.60
N GLU A 112 19.59 5.18 -10.93
CA GLU A 112 19.45 6.26 -9.94
C GLU A 112 18.27 6.00 -8.98
N LEU A 113 17.15 5.48 -9.51
CA LEU A 113 16.00 5.05 -8.72
C LEU A 113 16.29 3.80 -7.86
N GLY A 114 17.42 3.12 -8.04
CA GLY A 114 17.76 1.89 -7.32
C GLY A 114 17.04 0.64 -7.85
N ILE A 115 16.48 0.72 -9.05
CA ILE A 115 15.77 -0.36 -9.74
C ILE A 115 16.75 -1.09 -10.67
N TYR A 116 16.70 -2.42 -10.66
CA TYR A 116 17.50 -3.21 -11.60
C TYR A 116 17.04 -2.95 -13.05
N PRO A 117 17.92 -2.49 -13.95
CA PRO A 117 17.53 -2.21 -15.32
C PRO A 117 17.26 -3.49 -16.09
N GLN A 118 16.13 -3.53 -16.79
CA GLN A 118 15.77 -4.66 -17.63
C GLN A 118 16.60 -4.74 -18.91
N SER A 119 16.68 -5.95 -19.48
CA SER A 119 17.32 -6.17 -20.77
C SER A 119 16.61 -5.40 -21.90
N LEU A 120 17.35 -5.10 -22.97
CA LEU A 120 16.79 -4.45 -24.16
C LEU A 120 15.62 -5.24 -24.77
N GLY A 121 15.72 -6.57 -24.79
CA GLY A 121 14.67 -7.44 -25.31
C GLY A 121 13.39 -7.39 -24.47
N THR A 122 13.51 -7.35 -23.14
CA THR A 122 12.37 -7.16 -22.23
C THR A 122 11.73 -5.81 -22.46
N PHE A 123 12.52 -4.75 -22.59
CA PHE A 123 12.02 -3.42 -22.89
C PHE A 123 11.20 -3.34 -24.18
N TYR A 124 11.66 -3.95 -25.28
CA TYR A 124 10.85 -3.97 -26.50
C TYR A 124 9.55 -4.73 -26.33
N LYS A 125 9.54 -5.84 -25.57
CA LYS A 125 8.30 -6.57 -25.25
C LYS A 125 7.34 -5.70 -24.45
N ASP A 126 7.84 -4.97 -23.46
CA ASP A 126 7.01 -4.10 -22.63
C ASP A 126 6.43 -2.95 -23.44
N VAL A 127 7.26 -2.21 -24.19
CA VAL A 127 6.81 -1.09 -25.04
C VAL A 127 5.77 -1.55 -26.06
N ASN A 128 5.90 -2.75 -26.63
CA ASN A 128 4.94 -3.28 -27.60
C ASN A 128 3.58 -3.68 -26.99
N ARG A 129 3.45 -3.75 -25.65
CA ARG A 129 2.14 -3.90 -24.99
C ARG A 129 1.36 -2.59 -24.94
N TYR A 130 2.03 -1.48 -25.21
CA TYR A 130 1.45 -0.15 -25.28
C TYR A 130 1.35 0.30 -26.74
N GLU A 131 0.44 1.22 -27.00
CA GLU A 131 0.24 1.77 -28.35
C GLU A 131 1.47 2.55 -28.83
N ASN A 132 2.14 3.28 -27.93
CA ASN A 132 3.38 3.99 -28.23
C ASN A 132 4.28 4.12 -26.98
N ILE A 133 5.49 4.65 -27.20
CA ILE A 133 6.49 4.78 -26.13
C ILE A 133 6.15 5.84 -25.09
N GLU A 134 5.42 6.89 -25.45
CA GLU A 134 5.01 7.95 -24.52
C GLU A 134 4.01 7.41 -23.50
N ILE A 135 3.05 6.57 -23.92
CA ILE A 135 2.13 5.88 -23.02
C ILE A 135 2.89 4.95 -22.08
N TYR A 136 3.90 4.23 -22.58
CA TYR A 136 4.77 3.43 -21.72
C TYR A 136 5.50 4.29 -20.67
N LEU A 137 6.04 5.45 -21.09
CA LEU A 137 6.71 6.40 -20.19
C LEU A 137 5.75 7.02 -19.17
N LEU A 138 4.49 7.27 -19.53
CA LEU A 138 3.45 7.73 -18.62
C LEU A 138 3.17 6.70 -17.52
N GLU A 139 3.01 5.44 -17.89
CA GLU A 139 2.76 4.38 -16.91
C GLU A 139 3.96 4.14 -16.00
N LEU A 140 5.18 4.26 -16.53
CA LEU A 140 6.39 4.28 -15.70
C LEU A 140 6.41 5.47 -14.75
N PHE A 141 6.09 6.67 -15.24
CA PHE A 141 6.05 7.87 -14.42
C PHE A 141 5.06 7.70 -13.27
N LYS A 142 3.81 7.35 -13.57
CA LYS A 142 2.76 7.08 -12.56
C LYS A 142 3.21 6.05 -11.53
N HIS A 143 3.99 5.05 -11.94
CA HIS A 143 4.50 4.05 -11.01
C HIS A 143 5.59 4.61 -10.09
N TYR A 144 6.57 5.32 -10.64
CA TYR A 144 7.70 5.86 -9.88
C TYR A 144 7.32 7.08 -9.03
N SER A 145 6.39 7.89 -9.50
CA SER A 145 5.90 9.09 -8.82
C SER A 145 4.75 8.82 -7.87
N LYS A 146 4.34 7.56 -7.69
CA LYS A 146 3.30 7.21 -6.74
C LYS A 146 3.81 7.33 -5.31
N TYR A 147 3.31 8.33 -4.60
CA TYR A 147 3.47 8.43 -3.17
C TYR A 147 2.64 7.35 -2.46
N LYS A 148 3.26 6.67 -1.49
CA LYS A 148 2.59 5.75 -0.57
C LYS A 148 3.10 6.00 0.84
N THR A 149 2.18 6.06 1.79
CA THR A 149 2.52 6.19 3.21
C THR A 149 3.39 5.01 3.65
N GLY A 150 4.58 5.31 4.17
CA GLY A 150 5.55 4.30 4.63
C GLY A 150 6.42 3.64 3.55
N ASP A 151 6.17 3.89 2.26
CA ASP A 151 6.99 3.37 1.15
C ASP A 151 6.99 4.34 -0.04
N HIS A 152 7.64 5.49 0.14
CA HIS A 152 7.78 6.56 -0.85
C HIS A 152 9.23 6.70 -1.37
N PHE A 153 10.08 5.69 -1.18
CA PHE A 153 11.48 5.74 -1.59
C PHE A 153 11.68 6.01 -3.09
N LEU A 154 10.87 5.39 -3.95
CA LEU A 154 10.92 5.62 -5.40
C LEU A 154 10.48 7.04 -5.74
N PHE A 155 9.45 7.54 -5.05
CA PHE A 155 8.96 8.90 -5.20
C PHE A 155 10.06 9.91 -4.84
N ASP A 156 10.67 9.80 -3.66
CA ASP A 156 11.72 10.73 -3.19
C ASP A 156 12.91 10.76 -4.16
N ARG A 157 13.32 9.58 -4.63
CA ARG A 157 14.43 9.46 -5.60
C ARG A 157 14.08 10.06 -6.94
N LEU A 158 12.85 9.90 -7.40
CA LEU A 158 12.39 10.50 -8.64
C LEU A 158 12.34 12.03 -8.52
N MET A 159 11.79 12.57 -7.43
CA MET A 159 11.75 14.02 -7.18
C MET A 159 13.17 14.60 -7.17
N LYS A 160 14.10 13.94 -6.49
CA LYS A 160 15.51 14.33 -6.47
C LYS A 160 16.19 14.25 -7.85
N LEU A 161 15.93 13.18 -8.61
CA LEU A 161 16.46 13.00 -9.96
C LEU A 161 15.98 14.11 -10.90
N MET A 162 14.73 14.53 -10.73
CA MET A 162 14.09 15.60 -11.50
C MET A 162 14.38 17.00 -10.94
N ASP A 163 15.17 17.11 -9.87
CA ASP A 163 15.48 18.37 -9.17
C ASP A 163 14.23 19.17 -8.78
N ILE A 164 13.18 18.46 -8.34
CA ILE A 164 11.91 19.06 -7.93
C ILE A 164 11.98 19.43 -6.45
N SER A 165 11.90 20.73 -6.18
CA SER A 165 11.67 21.30 -4.85
C SER A 165 10.42 22.16 -4.90
N ASP A 166 9.27 21.55 -4.63
CA ASP A 166 7.97 22.20 -4.75
C ASP A 166 7.30 22.33 -3.40
N LYS A 167 7.06 23.58 -2.99
CA LYS A 167 6.43 23.92 -1.73
C LYS A 167 5.06 23.24 -1.55
N LYS A 168 4.30 23.02 -2.64
CA LYS A 168 3.00 22.37 -2.55
C LYS A 168 3.12 20.88 -2.22
N ILE A 169 4.18 20.21 -2.70
CA ILE A 169 4.49 18.82 -2.31
C ILE A 169 4.77 18.80 -0.80
N ASP A 170 5.66 19.66 -0.33
CA ASP A 170 6.04 19.75 1.09
C ASP A 170 4.82 20.03 1.99
N GLU A 171 3.93 20.93 1.55
CA GLU A 171 2.70 21.26 2.28
C GLU A 171 1.76 20.05 2.40
N ILE A 172 1.60 19.25 1.34
CA ILE A 172 0.74 18.06 1.37
C ILE A 172 1.38 16.95 2.22
N GLU A 173 2.69 16.71 2.08
CA GLU A 173 3.42 15.75 2.92
C GLU A 173 3.36 16.09 4.41
N THR A 174 3.42 17.38 4.74
CA THR A 174 3.26 17.88 6.11
C THR A 174 1.86 17.57 6.64
N ARG A 175 0.81 17.73 5.82
CA ARG A 175 -0.57 17.38 6.21
C ARG A 175 -0.71 15.87 6.45
N ILE A 176 -0.17 15.04 5.55
CA ILE A 176 -0.17 13.57 5.71
C ILE A 176 0.51 13.18 7.03
N SER A 177 1.70 13.73 7.28
CA SER A 177 2.47 13.45 8.49
C SER A 177 1.75 13.89 9.77
N LYS A 178 1.08 15.04 9.73
CA LYS A 178 0.28 15.55 10.85
C LYS A 178 -0.87 14.60 11.19
N VAL A 179 -1.62 14.16 10.18
CA VAL A 179 -2.76 13.24 10.36
C VAL A 179 -2.28 11.87 10.88
N ASP A 180 -1.14 11.37 10.39
CA ASP A 180 -0.53 10.13 10.90
C ASP A 180 -0.07 10.25 12.37
N LEU A 181 0.46 11.42 12.77
CA LEU A 181 0.81 11.69 14.17
C LEU A 181 -0.44 11.76 15.06
N GLU A 182 -1.49 12.46 14.63
CA GLU A 182 -2.77 12.53 15.36
C GLU A 182 -3.40 11.14 15.52
N MET A 183 -3.35 10.30 14.48
CA MET A 183 -3.76 8.90 14.55
C MET A 183 -2.99 8.14 15.62
N LYS A 184 -1.65 8.25 15.63
CA LYS A 184 -0.79 7.57 16.61
C LYS A 184 -1.06 8.03 18.04
N GLU A 185 -1.35 9.31 18.24
CA GLU A 185 -1.70 9.86 19.55
C GLU A 185 -3.06 9.35 20.04
N GLU A 186 -4.08 9.35 19.18
CA GLU A 186 -5.41 8.86 19.53
C GLU A 186 -5.42 7.35 19.83
N LEU A 187 -4.64 6.57 19.06
CA LEU A 187 -4.46 5.14 19.32
C LEU A 187 -3.76 4.87 20.66
N LYS A 188 -2.72 5.64 21.01
CA LYS A 188 -2.07 5.54 22.33
C LYS A 188 -3.04 5.81 23.48
N ASN A 189 -3.92 6.80 23.31
CA ASN A 189 -4.92 7.13 24.32
C ASN A 189 -5.96 5.99 24.47
N CYS A 190 -6.28 5.27 23.40
CA CYS A 190 -7.16 4.10 23.46
C CYS A 190 -6.52 2.89 24.15
N ASP A 191 -5.22 2.64 23.93
CA ASP A 191 -4.51 1.56 24.60
C ASP A 191 -4.28 1.83 26.10
N SER A 192 -4.20 3.10 26.51
CA SER A 192 -4.10 3.49 27.93
C SER A 192 -5.38 3.27 28.75
N LEU A 193 -6.48 2.86 28.11
CA LEU A 193 -7.80 2.62 28.71
C LEU A 193 -8.16 1.12 28.82
N VAL A 194 -7.23 0.20 28.47
CA VAL A 194 -7.40 -1.26 28.54
C VAL A 194 -6.49 -1.87 29.60
#